data_AF-A0A969L518-F1
#
_entry.id   AF-A0A969L518-F1
#
_cell.length_a   1.000
_cell.length_b   1.000
_cell.length_c   1.000
_cell.angle_alpha   90.00
_cell.angle_beta   90.00
_cell.angle_gamma   90.00
#
_symmetry.space_group_name_H-M   'P 1'
#
loop_
_entity.id
_entity.type
_entity.pdbx_description
1 polymer ?
#
loop_
_entity_poly.entity_id
_entity_poly.type
_entity_poly.pdbx_seq_one_letter_code
_entity_poly.pdbx_strand_id
1 'polypeptide(L)'
;MRNFLTSFLVLFLVIQTVSAQDPILNSIIKTVSPVEVSAMIKTLGIEYDKTLLNNPSSRYQSDFKKALNLGVYSTDLGYANINDQKQDALTYINSLKQVADELSLGNFIDVGKILSLAINKNDLNKLLEETSLTFENMSEHLQKQNQANLAALILTGGWLESLYITCEVAKKRPDVKELADRIVEQKLVLNQLLPVLGQFQSDQGIFNLVADLQKLSGLFSRYNFGTGGDVSTTKETIGGVEVIVVQDNAVSPDICGNTRRIEQYIFPGGRNQK
;
A
#
# COMPACT_ATOMS: atom_id res chain seq x y z
N MET A 1 8.14 22.81 45.28
CA MET A 1 6.84 22.38 44.72
C MET A 1 6.83 22.84 43.27
N ARG A 2 7.41 22.13 42.30
CA ARG A 2 7.24 20.73 41.86
C ARG A 2 5.96 20.57 41.01
N ASN A 3 6.22 20.52 39.69
CA ASN A 3 5.46 19.87 38.61
C ASN A 3 4.36 20.65 37.87
N PHE A 4 4.79 21.52 36.94
CA PHE A 4 3.96 21.99 35.82
C PHE A 4 4.69 21.98 34.45
N LEU A 5 5.80 21.23 34.31
CA LEU A 5 6.68 21.32 33.13
C LEU A 5 7.16 19.96 32.54
N THR A 6 6.50 18.84 32.87
CA THR A 6 6.96 17.49 32.41
C THR A 6 5.99 16.73 31.51
N SER A 7 4.96 17.37 30.94
CA SER A 7 4.04 16.67 30.01
C SER A 7 4.09 17.15 28.55
N PHE A 8 4.80 18.24 28.24
CA PHE A 8 4.97 18.71 26.86
C PHE A 8 6.31 18.31 26.22
N LEU A 9 7.30 17.89 27.02
CA LEU A 9 8.57 17.38 26.50
C LEU A 9 8.55 15.86 26.24
N VAL A 10 7.68 15.10 26.91
CA VAL A 10 7.56 13.64 26.68
C VAL A 10 6.83 13.36 25.36
N LEU A 11 5.87 14.22 24.98
CA LEU A 11 5.20 14.13 23.68
C LEU A 11 6.09 14.62 22.51
N PHE A 12 7.09 15.47 22.79
CA PHE A 12 8.09 15.92 21.82
C PHE A 12 9.25 14.93 21.66
N LEU A 13 9.55 14.13 22.70
CA LEU A 13 10.59 13.08 22.67
C LEU A 13 10.11 11.74 22.10
N VAL A 14 8.82 11.40 22.20
CA VAL A 14 8.25 10.23 21.48
C VAL A 14 8.32 10.42 19.96
N ILE A 15 8.40 11.66 19.49
CA ILE A 15 8.52 12.01 18.05
C ILE A 15 10.01 12.05 17.60
N GLN A 16 10.98 12.10 18.53
CA GLN A 16 12.41 12.20 18.19
C GLN A 16 13.19 10.87 18.22
N THR A 17 12.52 9.73 18.43
CA THR A 17 13.15 8.40 18.35
C THR A 17 12.49 7.55 17.28
N VAL A 18 12.48 8.03 16.04
CA VAL A 18 12.25 7.18 14.86
C VAL A 18 13.56 6.45 14.58
N SER A 19 13.90 5.49 15.44
CA SER A 19 14.88 4.44 15.16
C SER A 19 14.13 3.20 14.69
N ALA A 20 14.74 2.39 13.84
CA ALA A 20 14.25 1.20 13.13
C ALA A 20 13.63 0.05 13.96
N GLN A 21 12.81 0.34 14.97
CA GLN A 21 12.06 -0.58 15.80
C GLN A 21 10.66 -0.01 16.07
N ASP A 22 9.98 0.47 15.03
CA ASP A 22 8.55 0.77 15.14
C ASP A 22 7.75 -0.50 14.86
N PRO A 23 7.10 -1.12 15.86
CA PRO A 23 6.18 -2.24 15.65
C PRO A 23 5.06 -1.89 14.68
N ILE A 24 4.70 -0.60 14.58
CA ILE A 24 3.70 -0.08 13.67
C ILE A 24 4.21 -0.15 12.23
N LEU A 25 5.38 0.41 11.93
CA LEU A 25 5.98 0.33 10.58
C LEU A 25 6.20 -1.13 10.14
N ASN A 26 6.66 -1.99 11.05
CA ASN A 26 6.79 -3.43 10.78
C ASN A 26 5.45 -4.14 10.61
N SER A 27 4.38 -3.68 11.27
CA SER A 27 3.03 -4.19 11.03
C SER A 27 2.48 -3.74 9.67
N ILE A 28 2.73 -2.48 9.25
CA ILE A 28 2.38 -1.99 7.93
C ILE A 28 3.13 -2.78 6.86
N ILE A 29 4.45 -2.88 6.97
CA ILE A 29 5.29 -3.56 5.99
C ILE A 29 4.86 -5.03 5.81
N LYS A 30 4.49 -5.72 6.89
CA LYS A 30 3.92 -7.07 6.80
C LYS A 30 2.57 -7.04 6.10
N THR A 31 1.56 -6.38 6.66
CA THR A 31 0.16 -6.40 6.17
C THR A 31 -0.04 -5.81 4.76
N VAL A 32 0.90 -5.02 4.27
CA VAL A 32 0.84 -4.32 2.98
C VAL A 32 1.76 -4.93 1.94
N SER A 33 2.64 -5.86 2.33
CA SER A 33 3.70 -6.32 1.44
C SER A 33 3.09 -6.82 0.13
N PRO A 34 3.57 -6.33 -1.02
CA PRO A 34 3.21 -6.88 -2.32
C PRO A 34 3.33 -8.39 -2.41
N VAL A 35 4.26 -8.93 -1.62
CA VAL A 35 4.51 -10.36 -1.50
C VAL A 35 3.31 -11.07 -0.86
N GLU A 36 2.69 -10.51 0.17
CA GLU A 36 1.54 -11.13 0.85
C GLU A 36 0.29 -11.12 -0.05
N VAL A 37 -0.03 -9.99 -0.68
CA VAL A 37 -1.20 -9.90 -1.58
C VAL A 37 -1.04 -10.82 -2.77
N SER A 38 0.14 -10.88 -3.37
CA SER A 38 0.39 -11.73 -4.52
C SER A 38 0.41 -13.21 -4.14
N ALA A 39 0.93 -13.56 -2.96
CA ALA A 39 0.87 -14.91 -2.43
C ALA A 39 -0.58 -15.35 -2.20
N MET A 40 -1.39 -14.49 -1.57
CA MET A 40 -2.82 -14.73 -1.34
C MET A 40 -3.57 -14.95 -2.66
N ILE A 41 -3.41 -14.07 -3.66
CA ILE A 41 -4.07 -14.23 -4.97
C ILE A 41 -3.71 -15.57 -5.60
N LYS A 42 -2.43 -15.96 -5.51
CA LYS A 42 -1.96 -17.25 -6.03
C LYS A 42 -2.52 -18.44 -5.24
N THR A 43 -2.61 -18.37 -3.91
CA THR A 43 -3.20 -19.45 -3.09
C THR A 43 -4.69 -19.63 -3.35
N LEU A 44 -5.39 -18.56 -3.75
CA LEU A 44 -6.79 -18.60 -4.17
C LEU A 44 -6.99 -19.19 -5.58
N GLY A 45 -5.91 -19.59 -6.25
CA GLY A 45 -5.95 -20.20 -7.59
C GLY A 45 -6.39 -19.22 -8.68
N ILE A 46 -6.25 -17.91 -8.43
CA ILE A 46 -6.60 -16.88 -9.40
C ILE A 46 -5.43 -16.68 -10.35
N GLU A 47 -5.71 -16.70 -11.65
CA GLU A 47 -4.68 -16.51 -12.68
C GLU A 47 -4.10 -15.11 -12.65
N TYR A 48 -2.81 -15.03 -12.97
CA TYR A 48 -2.09 -13.78 -13.13
C TYR A 48 -2.65 -12.96 -14.29
N ASP A 49 -2.81 -11.66 -14.07
CA ASP A 49 -3.24 -10.74 -15.10
C ASP A 49 -2.26 -9.57 -15.24
N LYS A 50 -1.47 -9.62 -16.31
CA LYS A 50 -0.53 -8.57 -16.68
C LYS A 50 -1.19 -7.21 -16.90
N THR A 51 -2.46 -7.17 -17.33
CA THR A 51 -3.16 -5.91 -17.60
C THR A 51 -3.45 -5.10 -16.34
N LEU A 52 -3.29 -5.71 -15.16
CA LEU A 52 -3.36 -5.03 -13.89
C LEU A 52 -2.10 -4.23 -13.60
N LEU A 53 -0.95 -4.59 -14.18
CA LEU A 53 0.32 -3.96 -13.84
C LEU A 53 0.51 -2.60 -14.51
N ASN A 54 1.33 -1.74 -13.90
CA ASN A 54 1.59 -0.40 -14.41
C ASN A 54 2.51 -0.40 -15.65
N ASN A 55 2.44 0.63 -16.49
CA ASN A 55 3.41 0.83 -17.56
C ASN A 55 4.85 0.99 -17.01
N PRO A 56 5.77 0.06 -17.29
CA PRO A 56 7.11 0.06 -16.72
C PRO A 56 8.04 1.13 -17.32
N SER A 57 7.65 1.79 -18.42
CA SER A 57 8.50 2.75 -19.15
C SER A 57 8.22 4.23 -18.81
N SER A 58 7.34 4.49 -17.84
CA SER A 58 6.92 5.83 -17.48
C SER A 58 8.06 6.64 -16.85
N ARG A 59 8.19 7.92 -17.24
CA ARG A 59 9.15 8.88 -16.67
C ARG A 59 8.44 9.88 -15.78
N TYR A 60 9.02 10.18 -14.63
CA TYR A 60 8.40 11.04 -13.62
C TYR A 60 9.24 12.30 -13.36
N GLN A 61 8.60 13.46 -13.46
CA GLN A 61 9.30 14.75 -13.38
C GLN A 61 9.60 15.21 -11.94
N SER A 62 8.79 14.78 -10.97
CA SER A 62 8.89 15.22 -9.57
C SER A 62 9.22 14.04 -8.66
N ASP A 63 10.01 14.30 -7.61
CA ASP A 63 10.37 13.27 -6.62
C ASP A 63 9.13 12.71 -5.90
N PHE A 64 8.08 13.50 -5.73
CA PHE A 64 6.77 13.03 -5.25
C PHE A 64 6.24 11.84 -6.09
N LYS A 65 6.22 11.99 -7.42
CA LYS A 65 5.76 10.95 -8.35
C LYS A 65 6.72 9.79 -8.45
N LYS A 66 8.04 10.04 -8.43
CA LYS A 66 9.06 8.99 -8.43
C LYS A 66 8.91 8.12 -7.18
N ALA A 67 8.76 8.72 -6.01
CA ALA A 67 8.61 8.00 -4.75
C ALA A 67 7.36 7.10 -4.75
N LEU A 68 6.19 7.64 -5.12
CA LEU A 68 4.96 6.84 -5.26
C LEU A 68 5.17 5.66 -6.23
N ASN A 69 5.76 5.92 -7.40
CA ASN A 69 5.94 4.89 -8.42
C ASN A 69 7.02 3.86 -8.09
N LEU A 70 8.00 4.20 -7.25
CA LEU A 70 8.95 3.23 -6.74
C LEU A 70 8.23 2.14 -5.92
N GLY A 71 7.26 2.54 -5.08
CA GLY A 71 6.39 1.61 -4.35
C GLY A 71 5.47 0.80 -5.28
N VAL A 72 4.91 1.42 -6.31
CA VAL A 72 4.09 0.74 -7.32
C VAL A 72 4.88 -0.34 -8.05
N TYR A 73 6.06 0.00 -8.60
CA TYR A 73 6.88 -0.98 -9.30
C TYR A 73 7.40 -2.10 -8.39
N SER A 74 7.62 -1.81 -7.10
CA SER A 74 7.89 -2.85 -6.10
C SER A 74 6.71 -3.81 -5.96
N THR A 75 5.49 -3.30 -6.08
CA THR A 75 4.29 -4.11 -5.99
C THR A 75 4.07 -4.98 -7.22
N ASP A 76 4.19 -4.37 -8.40
CA ASP A 76 4.08 -5.06 -9.68
C ASP A 76 5.14 -6.16 -9.83
N LEU A 77 6.38 -5.89 -9.37
CA LEU A 77 7.44 -6.89 -9.29
C LEU A 77 7.03 -8.08 -8.41
N GLY A 78 6.49 -7.82 -7.21
CA GLY A 78 6.00 -8.86 -6.32
C GLY A 78 4.91 -9.72 -6.98
N TYR A 79 3.95 -9.09 -7.64
CA TYR A 79 2.84 -9.77 -8.32
C TYR A 79 3.30 -10.62 -9.50
N ALA A 80 4.13 -10.07 -10.38
CA ALA A 80 4.72 -10.82 -11.48
C ALA A 80 5.56 -11.99 -10.96
N ASN A 81 6.42 -11.74 -9.98
CA ASN A 81 7.35 -12.75 -9.49
C ASN A 81 6.64 -13.93 -8.82
N ILE A 82 5.72 -13.67 -7.89
CA ILE A 82 5.02 -14.74 -7.19
C ILE A 82 4.20 -15.59 -8.15
N ASN A 83 3.70 -15.02 -9.23
CA ASN A 83 3.01 -15.76 -10.29
C ASN A 83 3.95 -16.40 -11.32
N ASP A 84 5.23 -16.55 -11.00
CA ASP A 84 6.26 -17.19 -11.83
C ASP A 84 6.48 -16.48 -13.20
N GLN A 85 6.12 -15.19 -13.33
CA GLN A 85 6.22 -14.39 -14.55
C GLN A 85 7.58 -13.71 -14.69
N LYS A 86 8.62 -14.50 -15.00
CA LYS A 86 10.02 -14.07 -15.00
C LYS A 86 10.32 -12.84 -15.87
N GLN A 87 9.75 -12.76 -17.07
CA GLN A 87 10.02 -11.64 -17.98
C GLN A 87 9.42 -10.33 -17.47
N ASP A 88 8.22 -10.39 -16.88
CA ASP A 88 7.56 -9.24 -16.28
C ASP A 88 8.32 -8.81 -15.01
N ALA A 89 8.71 -9.75 -14.16
CA ALA A 89 9.54 -9.47 -12.99
C ALA A 89 10.87 -8.77 -13.35
N LEU A 90 11.58 -9.25 -14.37
CA LEU A 90 12.78 -8.58 -14.89
C LEU A 90 12.49 -7.17 -15.39
N THR A 91 11.33 -6.97 -16.02
CA THR A 91 10.92 -5.65 -16.51
C THR A 91 10.70 -4.68 -15.34
N TYR A 92 9.91 -5.07 -14.34
CA TYR A 92 9.59 -4.21 -13.20
C TYR A 92 10.77 -3.94 -12.29
N ILE A 93 11.68 -4.90 -12.08
CA ILE A 93 12.86 -4.63 -11.25
C ILE A 93 13.82 -3.64 -11.90
N ASN A 94 13.91 -3.62 -13.24
CA ASN A 94 14.69 -2.62 -13.97
C ASN A 94 14.06 -1.23 -13.84
N SER A 95 12.75 -1.11 -14.00
CA SER A 95 12.03 0.15 -13.83
C SER A 95 12.10 0.68 -12.40
N LEU A 96 11.95 -0.22 -11.42
CA LEU A 96 12.14 0.06 -10.00
C LEU A 96 13.55 0.61 -9.74
N LYS A 97 14.59 -0.08 -10.22
CA LYS A 97 15.99 0.35 -10.05
C LYS A 97 16.25 1.70 -10.71
N GLN A 98 15.71 1.93 -11.91
CA GLN A 98 15.85 3.21 -12.60
C GLN A 98 15.23 4.37 -11.79
N VAL A 99 14.00 4.20 -11.29
CA VAL A 99 13.34 5.24 -10.47
C VAL A 99 14.09 5.45 -9.15
N ALA A 100 14.60 4.38 -8.54
CA ALA A 100 15.43 4.48 -7.35
C ALA A 100 16.73 5.25 -7.61
N ASP A 101 17.38 5.05 -8.75
CA ASP A 101 18.57 5.82 -9.15
C ASP A 101 18.25 7.30 -9.32
N GLU A 102 17.09 7.65 -9.90
CA GLU A 102 16.63 9.04 -10.02
C GLU A 102 16.32 9.71 -8.66
N LEU A 103 16.15 8.91 -7.61
CA LEU A 103 16.00 9.35 -6.20
C LEU A 103 17.31 9.22 -5.40
N SER A 104 18.42 8.83 -6.04
CA SER A 104 19.70 8.51 -5.36
C SER A 104 19.62 7.35 -4.35
N LEU A 105 18.67 6.43 -4.53
CA LEU A 105 18.43 5.27 -3.67
C LEU A 105 18.86 3.94 -4.29
N GLY A 106 19.23 3.91 -5.56
CA GLY A 106 19.47 2.63 -6.24
C GLY A 106 20.64 1.82 -5.70
N ASN A 107 21.59 2.43 -4.98
CA ASN A 107 22.68 1.71 -4.31
C ASN A 107 22.21 0.81 -3.15
N PHE A 108 21.00 1.04 -2.62
CA PHE A 108 20.42 0.21 -1.56
C PHE A 108 19.75 -1.06 -2.10
N ILE A 109 19.58 -1.17 -3.43
CA ILE A 109 18.79 -2.24 -4.06
C ILE A 109 19.73 -3.25 -4.72
N ASP A 110 19.85 -4.42 -4.10
CA ASP A 110 20.52 -5.57 -4.71
C ASP A 110 19.55 -6.35 -5.60
N VAL A 111 19.48 -5.92 -6.86
CA VAL A 111 18.64 -6.54 -7.91
C VAL A 111 18.94 -8.04 -8.05
N GLY A 112 20.22 -8.44 -7.96
CA GLY A 112 20.63 -9.83 -8.13
C GLY A 112 20.13 -10.71 -6.97
N LYS A 113 20.29 -10.24 -5.74
CA LYS A 113 19.81 -10.92 -4.53
C LYS A 113 18.29 -11.00 -4.50
N ILE A 114 17.59 -9.90 -4.78
CA ILE A 114 16.12 -9.87 -4.84
C ILE A 114 15.63 -10.89 -5.87
N LEU A 115 16.13 -10.86 -7.12
CA LEU A 115 15.73 -11.82 -8.16
C LEU A 115 16.04 -13.28 -7.76
N SER A 116 17.18 -13.54 -7.13
CA SER A 116 17.56 -14.88 -6.70
C SER A 116 16.62 -15.43 -5.62
N LEU A 117 16.23 -14.61 -4.64
CA LEU A 117 15.27 -15.01 -3.60
C LEU A 117 13.87 -15.16 -4.17
N ALA A 118 13.54 -14.32 -5.15
CA ALA A 118 12.25 -14.24 -5.80
C ALA A 118 11.92 -15.50 -6.65
N ILE A 119 12.90 -16.12 -7.31
CA ILE A 119 12.69 -17.34 -8.11
C ILE A 119 12.58 -18.64 -7.27
N ASN A 120 12.93 -18.59 -5.99
CA ASN A 120 12.92 -19.74 -5.09
C ASN A 120 11.72 -19.68 -4.14
N LYS A 121 10.71 -20.54 -4.37
CA LYS A 121 9.46 -20.55 -3.56
C LYS A 121 9.68 -20.78 -2.06
N ASN A 122 10.77 -21.45 -1.68
CA ASN A 122 11.14 -21.68 -0.28
C ASN A 122 11.78 -20.46 0.40
N ASP A 123 12.09 -19.41 -0.36
CA ASP A 123 12.78 -18.21 0.12
C ASP A 123 11.82 -17.02 0.31
N LEU A 124 10.49 -17.22 0.28
CA LEU A 124 9.50 -16.14 0.45
C LEU A 124 9.75 -15.29 1.71
N ASN A 125 10.02 -15.94 2.84
CA ASN A 125 10.32 -15.23 4.10
C ASN A 125 11.64 -14.45 4.02
N LYS A 126 12.64 -14.97 3.31
CA LYS A 126 13.91 -14.28 3.08
C LYS A 126 13.74 -13.12 2.11
N LEU A 127 12.86 -13.25 1.12
CA LEU A 127 12.51 -12.16 0.22
C LEU A 127 11.79 -11.04 0.97
N LEU A 128 10.86 -11.38 1.87
CA LEU A 128 10.23 -10.42 2.77
C LEU A 128 11.24 -9.71 3.66
N GLU A 129 12.16 -10.46 4.27
CA GLU A 129 13.25 -9.91 5.09
C GLU A 129 14.14 -8.96 4.26
N GLU A 130 14.55 -9.40 3.07
CA GLU A 130 15.42 -8.61 2.19
C GLU A 130 14.77 -7.31 1.72
N THR A 131 13.51 -7.38 1.30
CA THR A 131 12.75 -6.22 0.84
C THR A 131 12.46 -5.25 1.98
N SER A 132 12.20 -5.77 3.19
CA SER A 132 12.03 -4.95 4.41
C SER A 132 13.34 -4.23 4.76
N LEU A 133 14.46 -4.96 4.82
CA LEU A 133 15.79 -4.39 5.07
C LEU A 133 16.17 -3.35 4.01
N THR A 134 15.87 -3.61 2.74
CA THR A 134 16.11 -2.66 1.65
C THR A 134 15.33 -1.37 1.86
N PHE A 135 14.05 -1.47 2.22
CA PHE A 135 13.21 -0.31 2.53
C PHE A 135 13.69 0.45 3.77
N GLU A 136 14.06 -0.25 4.84
CA GLU A 136 14.61 0.34 6.07
C GLU A 136 15.85 1.17 5.75
N ASN A 137 16.81 0.61 5.01
CA ASN A 137 18.03 1.31 4.61
C ASN A 137 17.75 2.57 3.78
N MET A 138 16.82 2.49 2.81
CA MET A 138 16.39 3.65 2.02
C MET A 138 15.71 4.70 2.91
N SER A 139 14.83 4.28 3.81
CA SER A 139 14.09 5.16 4.72
C SER A 139 15.03 5.90 5.67
N GLU A 140 16.00 5.20 6.27
CA GLU A 140 17.02 5.81 7.11
C GLU A 140 17.87 6.83 6.34
N HIS A 141 18.24 6.51 5.10
CA HIS A 141 18.98 7.44 4.26
C HIS A 141 18.17 8.71 3.98
N LEU A 142 16.93 8.56 3.53
CA LEU A 142 16.02 9.67 3.25
C LEU A 142 15.78 10.53 4.50
N GLN A 143 15.62 9.91 5.67
CA GLN A 143 15.46 10.63 6.92
C GLN A 143 16.70 11.48 7.26
N LYS A 144 17.91 10.93 7.10
CA LYS A 144 19.18 11.65 7.31
C LYS A 144 19.34 12.83 6.34
N GLN A 145 18.70 12.77 5.17
CA GLN A 145 18.68 13.85 4.18
C GLN A 145 17.51 14.84 4.34
N ASN A 146 16.72 14.74 5.42
CA ASN A 146 15.48 15.51 5.62
C ASN A 146 14.42 15.28 4.52
N GLN A 147 14.43 14.10 3.90
CA GLN A 147 13.52 13.67 2.84
C GLN A 147 12.60 12.52 3.30
N ALA A 148 12.26 12.47 4.59
CA ALA A 148 11.39 11.42 5.17
C ALA A 148 10.00 11.36 4.51
N ASN A 149 9.54 12.46 3.90
CA ASN A 149 8.33 12.51 3.08
C ASN A 149 8.40 11.53 1.90
N LEU A 150 9.57 11.35 1.27
CA LEU A 150 9.72 10.41 0.15
C LEU A 150 9.56 8.95 0.61
N ALA A 151 10.03 8.60 1.81
CA ALA A 151 9.84 7.26 2.36
C ALA A 151 8.35 6.95 2.60
N ALA A 152 7.62 7.92 3.15
CA ALA A 152 6.18 7.81 3.34
C ALA A 152 5.43 7.66 2.00
N LEU A 153 5.88 8.36 0.95
CA LEU A 153 5.32 8.24 -0.39
C LEU A 153 5.61 6.89 -1.06
N ILE A 154 6.82 6.33 -0.89
CA ILE A 154 7.15 4.98 -1.37
C ILE A 154 6.20 3.95 -0.77
N LEU A 155 6.03 3.99 0.56
CA LEU A 155 5.13 3.10 1.28
C LEU A 155 3.67 3.27 0.82
N THR A 156 3.23 4.52 0.64
CA THR A 156 1.86 4.84 0.19
C THR A 156 1.61 4.34 -1.24
N GLY A 157 2.58 4.48 -2.13
CA GLY A 157 2.47 4.01 -3.52
C GLY A 157 2.33 2.50 -3.61
N GLY A 158 3.15 1.76 -2.86
CA GLY A 158 3.03 0.30 -2.80
C GLY A 158 1.72 -0.17 -2.20
N TRP A 159 1.25 0.50 -1.14
CA TRP A 159 -0.06 0.21 -0.56
C TRP A 159 -1.22 0.44 -1.54
N LEU A 160 -1.23 1.58 -2.22
CA LEU A 160 -2.28 1.91 -3.18
C LEU A 160 -2.32 0.90 -4.34
N GLU A 161 -1.15 0.50 -4.84
CA GLU A 161 -1.03 -0.51 -5.90
C GLU A 161 -1.56 -1.87 -5.44
N SER A 162 -1.18 -2.29 -4.23
CA SER A 162 -1.60 -3.55 -3.63
C SER A 162 -3.13 -3.61 -3.43
N LEU A 163 -3.71 -2.52 -2.93
CA LEU A 163 -5.16 -2.36 -2.80
C LEU A 163 -5.84 -2.35 -4.18
N TYR A 164 -5.27 -1.69 -5.18
CA TYR A 164 -5.78 -1.70 -6.55
C TYR A 164 -5.84 -3.11 -7.13
N ILE A 165 -4.72 -3.86 -7.12
CA ILE A 165 -4.65 -5.21 -7.68
C ILE A 165 -5.70 -6.09 -7.01
N THR A 166 -5.79 -6.03 -5.67
CA THR A 166 -6.79 -6.80 -4.92
C THR A 166 -8.23 -6.42 -5.34
N CYS A 167 -8.51 -5.13 -5.49
CA CYS A 167 -9.80 -4.62 -5.96
C CYS A 167 -10.16 -5.11 -7.37
N GLU A 168 -9.23 -5.07 -8.32
CA GLU A 168 -9.49 -5.53 -9.69
C GLU A 168 -9.67 -7.04 -9.76
N VAL A 169 -8.90 -7.79 -8.97
CA VAL A 169 -9.07 -9.24 -8.85
C VAL A 169 -10.42 -9.58 -8.23
N ALA A 170 -10.84 -8.88 -7.18
CA ALA A 170 -12.14 -9.09 -6.53
C ALA A 170 -13.32 -8.77 -7.46
N LYS A 171 -13.20 -7.77 -8.34
CA LYS A 171 -14.20 -7.48 -9.39
C LYS A 171 -14.35 -8.63 -10.39
N LYS A 172 -13.25 -9.32 -10.71
CA LYS A 172 -13.25 -10.48 -11.62
C LYS A 172 -13.71 -11.77 -10.94
N ARG A 173 -13.54 -11.85 -9.61
CA ARG A 173 -13.86 -13.00 -8.78
C ARG A 173 -14.76 -12.62 -7.60
N PRO A 174 -15.99 -12.11 -7.86
CA PRO A 174 -16.93 -11.72 -6.80
C PRO A 174 -17.38 -12.91 -5.95
N ASP A 175 -17.16 -14.14 -6.43
CA ASP A 175 -17.41 -15.39 -5.71
C ASP A 175 -16.41 -15.64 -4.56
N VAL A 176 -15.24 -15.00 -4.58
CA VAL A 176 -14.18 -15.21 -3.58
C VAL A 176 -14.27 -14.15 -2.48
N LYS A 177 -15.09 -14.43 -1.46
CA LYS A 177 -15.37 -13.52 -0.34
C LYS A 177 -14.12 -13.07 0.42
N GLU A 178 -13.09 -13.92 0.51
CA GLU A 178 -11.83 -13.58 1.20
C GLU A 178 -11.19 -12.31 0.62
N LEU A 179 -11.33 -12.03 -0.69
CA LEU A 179 -10.80 -10.80 -1.28
C LEU A 179 -11.49 -9.54 -0.75
N ALA A 180 -12.80 -9.60 -0.49
CA ALA A 180 -13.55 -8.48 0.07
C ALA A 180 -13.12 -8.18 1.51
N ASP A 181 -12.95 -9.24 2.32
CA ASP A 181 -12.47 -9.12 3.70
C ASP A 181 -11.07 -8.47 3.72
N ARG A 182 -10.17 -8.93 2.83
CA ARG A 182 -8.81 -8.40 2.69
C ARG A 182 -8.77 -6.93 2.26
N ILE A 183 -9.70 -6.52 1.41
CA ILE A 183 -9.87 -5.10 1.04
C ILE A 183 -10.25 -4.29 2.28
N VAL A 184 -11.25 -4.74 3.04
CA VAL A 184 -11.71 -4.04 4.25
C VAL A 184 -10.60 -3.95 5.31
N GLU A 185 -9.78 -4.99 5.45
CA GLU A 185 -8.59 -5.01 6.32
C GLU A 185 -7.59 -3.88 6.04
N GLN A 186 -7.53 -3.37 4.81
CA GLN A 186 -6.67 -2.24 4.45
C GLN A 186 -7.05 -0.93 5.17
N LYS A 187 -8.21 -0.86 5.83
CA LYS A 187 -8.55 0.22 6.77
C LYS A 187 -7.49 0.38 7.87
N LEU A 188 -6.96 -0.74 8.38
CA LEU A 188 -5.95 -0.71 9.45
C LEU A 188 -4.68 -0.02 8.97
N VAL A 189 -4.25 -0.33 7.75
CA VAL A 189 -3.08 0.28 7.12
C VAL A 189 -3.30 1.77 6.90
N LEU A 190 -4.43 2.14 6.30
CA LEU A 190 -4.73 3.54 6.01
C LEU A 190 -4.76 4.41 7.27
N ASN A 191 -5.29 3.87 8.37
CA ASN A 191 -5.30 4.54 9.67
C ASN A 191 -3.90 4.83 10.22
N GLN A 192 -2.90 4.04 9.82
CA GLN A 192 -1.50 4.23 10.21
C GLN A 192 -0.75 5.14 9.22
N LEU A 193 -1.09 5.10 7.92
CA LEU A 193 -0.49 5.97 6.90
C LEU A 193 -0.90 7.45 7.05
N LEU A 194 -2.16 7.71 7.38
CA LEU A 194 -2.71 9.08 7.45
C LEU A 194 -1.95 9.98 8.45
N PRO A 195 -1.65 9.55 9.69
CA PRO A 195 -0.84 10.34 10.62
C PRO A 195 0.58 10.62 10.12
N VAL A 196 1.23 9.65 9.47
CA VAL A 196 2.59 9.79 8.93
C VAL A 196 2.62 10.84 7.81
N LEU A 197 1.74 10.71 6.81
CA LEU A 197 1.61 11.68 5.73
C LEU A 197 1.17 13.06 6.24
N GLY A 198 0.38 13.08 7.31
CA GLY A 198 -0.10 14.29 7.95
C GLY A 198 1.01 15.23 8.45
N GLN A 199 2.22 14.71 8.68
CA GLN A 199 3.39 15.50 9.09
C GLN A 199 3.97 16.35 7.96
N PHE A 200 3.65 16.04 6.70
CA PHE A 200 4.26 16.64 5.51
C PHE A 200 3.26 17.46 4.67
N GLN A 201 2.16 17.93 5.27
CA GLN A 201 1.10 18.68 4.57
C GLN A 201 1.51 20.07 4.06
N SER A 202 2.72 20.54 4.36
CA SER A 202 3.29 21.74 3.72
C SER A 202 3.62 21.50 2.24
N ASP A 203 3.82 20.24 1.83
CA ASP A 203 3.89 19.84 0.43
C ASP A 203 2.46 19.74 -0.15
N GLN A 204 2.19 20.51 -1.21
CA GLN A 204 0.85 20.55 -1.81
C GLN A 204 0.41 19.21 -2.42
N GLY A 205 1.35 18.42 -2.94
CA GLY A 205 1.06 17.09 -3.47
C GLY A 205 0.63 16.14 -2.36
N ILE A 206 1.33 16.17 -1.23
CA ILE A 206 0.99 15.37 -0.05
C ILE A 206 -0.34 15.84 0.57
N PHE A 207 -0.56 17.15 0.68
CA PHE A 207 -1.83 17.69 1.16
C PHE A 207 -3.03 17.16 0.35
N ASN A 208 -2.94 17.22 -0.98
CA ASN A 208 -3.99 16.73 -1.87
C ASN A 208 -4.20 15.21 -1.73
N LEU A 209 -3.09 14.45 -1.67
CA LEU A 209 -3.13 13.01 -1.46
C LEU A 209 -3.80 12.65 -0.13
N VAL A 210 -3.43 13.30 0.98
CA VAL A 210 -4.03 13.11 2.30
C VAL A 210 -5.53 13.40 2.26
N ALA A 211 -5.96 14.47 1.60
CA ALA A 211 -7.38 14.80 1.48
C ALA A 211 -8.18 13.69 0.76
N ASP A 212 -7.63 13.05 -0.28
CA ASP A 212 -8.30 11.94 -0.93
C ASP A 212 -8.22 10.63 -0.13
N LEU A 213 -7.11 10.37 0.56
CA LEU A 213 -6.97 9.26 1.49
C LEU A 213 -7.96 9.36 2.67
N GLN A 214 -8.26 10.57 3.15
CA GLN A 214 -9.31 10.79 4.16
C GLN A 214 -10.70 10.44 3.63
N LYS A 215 -10.99 10.75 2.35
CA LYS A 215 -12.25 10.31 1.73
C LYS A 215 -12.34 8.79 1.66
N LEU A 216 -11.23 8.12 1.30
CA LEU A 216 -11.14 6.67 1.30
C LEU A 216 -11.31 6.08 2.71
N SER A 217 -10.72 6.70 3.74
CA SER A 217 -10.92 6.31 5.15
C SER A 217 -12.39 6.44 5.58
N GLY A 218 -13.10 7.46 5.09
CA GLY A 218 -14.55 7.60 5.28
C GLY A 218 -15.36 6.46 4.67
N LEU A 219 -14.93 5.91 3.52
CA LEU A 219 -15.55 4.72 2.93
C LEU A 219 -15.27 3.46 3.76
N PHE A 220 -14.02 3.26 4.17
CA PHE A 220 -13.65 2.15 5.05
C PHE A 220 -14.37 2.19 6.41
N SER A 221 -14.70 3.38 6.91
CA SER A 221 -15.42 3.55 8.18
C SER A 221 -16.84 2.98 8.15
N ARG A 222 -17.41 2.71 6.97
CA ARG A 222 -18.70 2.02 6.80
C ARG A 222 -18.63 0.52 7.09
N TYR A 223 -17.43 -0.04 7.22
CA TYR A 223 -17.16 -1.45 7.46
C TYR A 223 -16.54 -1.67 8.85
N ASN A 224 -17.03 -2.67 9.60
CA ASN A 224 -16.57 -3.03 10.94
C ASN A 224 -15.79 -4.36 10.93
N PHE A 225 -14.80 -4.50 11.82
CA PHE A 225 -14.00 -5.71 11.98
C PHE A 225 -14.70 -6.73 12.90
N GLY A 226 -15.00 -7.93 12.38
CA GLY A 226 -15.50 -9.09 13.14
C GLY A 226 -17.01 -9.05 13.41
N THR A 227 -17.78 -10.13 13.26
CA THR A 227 -17.43 -11.57 13.39
C THR A 227 -17.81 -12.37 12.15
N GLY A 228 -16.93 -13.30 11.76
CA GLY A 228 -17.09 -14.33 10.74
C GLY A 228 -18.31 -14.25 9.81
N GLY A 229 -18.11 -13.83 8.56
CA GLY A 229 -19.11 -14.03 7.51
C GLY A 229 -20.46 -13.32 7.67
N ASP A 230 -20.64 -12.46 8.67
CA ASP A 230 -21.89 -11.72 8.83
C ASP A 230 -21.82 -10.37 8.15
N VAL A 231 -22.46 -10.34 6.97
CA VAL A 231 -23.37 -9.30 6.50
C VAL A 231 -23.45 -8.07 7.42
N SER A 232 -23.10 -6.89 6.87
CA SER A 232 -23.47 -5.62 7.50
C SER A 232 -24.99 -5.50 7.55
N THR A 233 -25.59 -5.43 8.74
CA THR A 233 -27.04 -5.26 8.88
C THR A 233 -27.39 -3.83 9.26
N THR A 234 -28.14 -3.13 8.42
CA THR A 234 -28.78 -1.85 8.77
C THR A 234 -30.24 -2.07 9.11
N LYS A 235 -30.74 -1.39 10.14
CA LYS A 235 -32.16 -1.40 10.48
C LYS A 235 -32.87 -0.26 9.75
N GLU A 236 -33.83 -0.60 8.90
CA GLU A 236 -34.70 0.38 8.24
C GLU A 236 -36.14 0.19 8.72
N THR A 237 -36.88 1.30 8.88
CA THR A 237 -38.31 1.22 9.21
C THR A 237 -39.12 1.42 7.94
N ILE A 238 -39.76 0.35 7.46
CA ILE A 238 -40.65 0.40 6.29
C ILE A 238 -42.06 0.12 6.78
N GLY A 239 -42.96 1.11 6.68
CA GLY A 239 -44.37 0.94 7.08
C GLY A 239 -44.58 0.65 8.57
N GLY A 240 -43.66 1.09 9.44
CA GLY A 240 -43.75 0.83 10.89
C GLY A 240 -43.19 -0.52 11.35
N VAL A 241 -42.58 -1.29 10.45
CA VAL A 241 -41.89 -2.55 10.76
C VAL A 241 -40.38 -2.34 10.67
N GLU A 242 -39.64 -2.75 11.70
CA GLU A 242 -38.18 -2.83 11.64
C GLU A 242 -37.76 -3.96 10.69
N VAL A 243 -37.13 -3.60 9.58
CA VAL A 243 -36.55 -4.53 8.62
C VAL A 243 -35.04 -4.54 8.79
N ILE A 244 -34.47 -5.73 8.96
CA ILE A 244 -33.02 -5.94 8.95
C ILE A 244 -32.59 -6.05 7.50
N VAL A 245 -31.94 -5.00 6.98
CA VAL A 245 -31.35 -4.99 5.64
C VAL A 245 -29.97 -5.63 5.72
N VAL A 246 -29.87 -6.80 5.12
CA VAL A 246 -28.64 -7.58 4.96
C VAL A 246 -27.86 -6.99 3.78
N GLN A 247 -26.84 -6.16 4.03
CA GLN A 247 -25.92 -5.73 2.99
C GLN A 247 -24.95 -6.86 2.69
N ASP A 248 -25.07 -7.40 1.48
CA ASP A 248 -24.12 -8.35 0.92
C ASP A 248 -22.71 -7.73 1.00
N ASN A 249 -21.74 -8.50 1.51
CA ASN A 249 -20.32 -8.11 1.59
C ASN A 249 -19.65 -8.06 0.19
N ALA A 250 -20.46 -7.95 -0.87
CA ALA A 250 -20.00 -7.57 -2.19
C ALA A 250 -19.14 -6.30 -2.02
N VAL A 251 -17.86 -6.44 -2.39
CA VAL A 251 -16.85 -5.39 -2.46
C VAL A 251 -17.53 -4.05 -2.69
N SER A 252 -17.40 -3.10 -1.76
CA SER A 252 -17.96 -1.77 -1.98
C SER A 252 -17.44 -1.25 -3.31
N PRO A 253 -18.28 -1.10 -4.35
CA PRO A 253 -17.84 -0.52 -5.62
C PRO A 253 -17.22 0.87 -5.37
N ASP A 254 -17.63 1.52 -4.27
CA ASP A 254 -17.12 2.78 -3.77
C ASP A 254 -15.65 2.73 -3.35
N ILE A 255 -15.21 1.72 -2.57
CA ILE A 255 -13.81 1.61 -2.11
C ILE A 255 -12.90 1.44 -3.33
N CYS A 256 -13.17 0.44 -4.15
CA CYS A 256 -12.35 0.17 -5.33
C CYS A 256 -12.45 1.28 -6.39
N GLY A 257 -13.60 1.94 -6.50
CA GLY A 257 -13.76 3.13 -7.35
C GLY A 257 -12.93 4.32 -6.87
N ASN A 258 -12.87 4.55 -5.55
CA ASN A 258 -12.09 5.63 -4.97
C ASN A 258 -10.58 5.34 -5.04
N THR A 259 -10.16 4.10 -4.78
CA THR A 259 -8.77 3.66 -5.00
C THR A 259 -8.32 4.01 -6.41
N ARG A 260 -9.09 3.61 -7.44
CA ARG A 260 -8.80 3.95 -8.85
C ARG A 260 -8.74 5.45 -9.11
N ARG A 261 -9.55 6.25 -8.43
CA ARG A 261 -9.49 7.71 -8.54
C ARG A 261 -8.19 8.26 -7.94
N ILE A 262 -7.75 7.75 -6.78
CA ILE A 262 -6.52 8.18 -6.11
C ILE A 262 -5.28 7.83 -6.96
N GLU A 263 -5.36 6.76 -7.74
CA GLU A 263 -4.28 6.45 -8.68
C GLU A 263 -3.96 7.57 -9.66
N GLN A 264 -4.83 8.57 -9.87
CA GLN A 264 -4.50 9.74 -10.69
C GLN A 264 -3.25 10.52 -10.19
N TYR A 265 -2.91 10.43 -8.90
CA TYR A 265 -1.66 10.99 -8.36
C TYR A 265 -0.42 10.27 -8.90
N ILE A 266 -0.60 9.00 -9.23
CA ILE A 266 0.42 8.10 -9.76
C ILE A 266 0.39 8.15 -11.31
N PHE A 267 -0.81 8.10 -11.90
CA PHE A 267 -1.11 8.04 -13.33
C PHE A 267 -2.20 9.06 -13.74
N PRO A 268 -1.85 10.34 -13.93
CA PRO A 268 -2.85 11.35 -14.30
C PRO A 268 -3.49 11.12 -15.69
N GLY A 269 -2.91 10.28 -16.55
CA GLY A 269 -3.50 9.80 -17.81
C GLY A 269 -4.13 8.40 -17.74
N GLY A 270 -4.10 7.74 -16.58
CA GLY A 270 -4.45 6.33 -16.44
C GLY A 270 -3.31 5.38 -16.84
N ARG A 271 -3.38 4.13 -16.34
CA ARG A 271 -2.31 3.12 -16.39
C ARG A 271 -1.79 2.76 -17.79
N ASN A 272 -2.60 2.96 -18.83
CA ASN A 272 -2.30 2.54 -20.21
C ASN A 272 -2.04 3.70 -21.18
N GLN A 273 -2.02 4.95 -20.72
CA GLN A 273 -1.66 6.07 -21.58
C GLN A 273 -0.13 6.21 -21.65
N LYS A 274 0.39 6.26 -22.89
CA LYS A 274 1.80 6.47 -23.21
C LYS A 274 2.20 7.94 -23.04
#